data_AF-A0A1M6KH81-F1
#
_entry.id   AF-A0A1M6KH81-F1
#
_cell.length_a   1.000
_cell.length_b   1.000
_cell.length_c   1.000
_cell.angle_alpha   90.00
_cell.angle_beta   90.00
_cell.angle_gamma   90.00
#
_symmetry.space_group_name_H-M   'P 1'
#
loop_
_entity.id
_entity.type
_entity.pdbx_description
1 polymer ?
#
loop_
_entity_poly.entity_id
_entity_poly.type
_entity_poly.pdbx_seq_one_letter_code
_entity_poly.pdbx_strand_id
1 'polypeptide(L)'
;MTAPADVSPDAPPATDVVWTEFDPDTLRRARTERGLSQWGLGQRCGLAYPGSISRYERGRQAPGQDTLVAIACALDTPVDAFFRRVALPDRFWAKVDKTSSPSGCWLWTAGTDWWGYAEFSVNGQSRGAHRVAYAALVGPIPDGLTIDHLCRVRHCVNPGHLEPVSIRENTLRGNTITAANAAKTRCGRRGHPFDEANTRIGSKGERRCRACDNEVRRARKAARRKAAV
;
A
#
# COMPACT_ATOMS: atom_id res chain seq x y z
N MET A 1 -38.81 22.29 -16.55
CA MET A 1 -38.32 20.91 -16.33
C MET A 1 -36.92 20.85 -16.92
N THR A 2 -35.91 21.15 -16.11
CA THR A 2 -34.52 21.17 -16.57
C THR A 2 -33.71 20.57 -15.44
N ALA A 3 -33.46 19.26 -15.55
CA ALA A 3 -32.51 18.56 -14.69
C ALA A 3 -31.10 18.67 -15.32
N PRO A 4 -30.05 18.81 -14.50
CA PRO A 4 -28.79 19.40 -14.93
C PRO A 4 -27.79 18.39 -15.51
N ALA A 5 -26.89 19.00 -16.28
CA ALA A 5 -25.60 18.57 -16.79
C ALA A 5 -25.01 17.26 -16.24
N ASP A 6 -24.82 16.35 -17.18
CA ASP A 6 -23.66 15.48 -17.39
C ASP A 6 -22.41 15.90 -16.59
N VAL A 7 -22.15 15.22 -15.47
CA VAL A 7 -20.85 15.26 -14.79
C VAL A 7 -20.05 14.09 -15.35
N SER A 8 -19.41 14.35 -16.49
CA SER A 8 -18.29 13.56 -16.98
C SER A 8 -17.25 13.48 -15.84
N PRO A 9 -16.75 12.30 -15.43
CA PRO A 9 -15.68 12.22 -14.45
C PRO A 9 -14.40 12.70 -15.13
N ASP A 10 -14.17 14.00 -15.04
CA ASP A 10 -12.94 14.66 -15.45
C ASP A 10 -11.75 13.83 -14.95
N ALA A 11 -10.95 13.36 -15.91
CA ALA A 11 -9.64 12.83 -15.64
C ALA A 11 -8.90 13.83 -14.74
N PRO A 12 -8.21 13.36 -13.67
CA PRO A 12 -7.50 14.25 -12.77
C PRO A 12 -6.56 15.16 -13.59
N PRO A 13 -6.50 16.46 -13.27
CA PRO A 13 -5.70 17.40 -14.04
C PRO A 13 -4.25 16.92 -14.13
N ALA A 14 -3.67 17.06 -15.31
CA ALA A 14 -2.26 16.78 -15.59
C ALA A 14 -1.38 17.77 -14.82
N THR A 15 -1.14 17.51 -13.53
CA THR A 15 -0.18 18.23 -12.70
C THR A 15 0.62 17.22 -11.89
N ASP A 16 1.71 16.78 -12.51
CA ASP A 16 2.98 16.31 -11.96
C ASP A 16 2.99 15.52 -10.63
N VAL A 17 2.84 14.20 -10.77
CA VAL A 17 3.91 13.22 -10.47
C VAL A 17 4.54 13.26 -9.06
N VAL A 18 4.46 12.16 -8.30
CA VAL A 18 5.35 11.92 -7.14
C VAL A 18 5.70 10.43 -6.91
N TRP A 19 6.45 9.79 -7.81
CA TRP A 19 7.36 8.71 -7.39
C TRP A 19 8.76 9.31 -7.20
N THR A 20 9.37 9.09 -6.04
CA THR A 20 10.74 9.50 -5.75
C THR A 20 11.70 8.42 -6.19
N GLU A 21 12.47 8.69 -7.25
CA GLU A 21 13.61 7.86 -7.63
C GLU A 21 14.91 8.58 -7.28
N PHE A 22 15.94 7.80 -6.94
CA PHE A 22 17.26 8.37 -6.70
C PHE A 22 17.74 9.07 -7.97
N ASP A 23 18.16 10.33 -7.84
CA ASP A 23 18.61 11.20 -8.91
C ASP A 23 20.15 11.20 -9.01
N PRO A 24 20.75 10.49 -9.98
CA PRO A 24 22.20 10.44 -10.17
C PRO A 24 22.82 11.81 -10.40
N ASP A 25 22.08 12.72 -11.04
CA ASP A 25 22.57 14.04 -11.42
C ASP A 25 22.66 14.96 -10.21
N THR A 26 21.73 14.86 -9.26
CA THR A 26 21.84 15.59 -7.99
C THR A 26 23.02 15.10 -7.16
N LEU A 27 23.30 13.80 -7.10
CA LEU A 27 24.53 13.29 -6.47
C LEU A 27 25.78 13.88 -7.14
N ARG A 28 25.84 13.84 -8.48
CA ARG A 28 26.97 14.38 -9.23
C ARG A 28 27.18 15.86 -8.95
N ARG A 29 26.12 16.66 -9.01
CA ARG A 29 26.12 18.11 -8.76
C ARG A 29 26.59 18.43 -7.34
N ALA A 30 25.96 17.83 -6.32
CA ALA A 30 26.29 18.07 -4.91
C ALA A 30 27.75 17.69 -4.59
N ARG A 31 28.27 16.62 -5.21
CA ARG A 31 29.68 16.24 -5.09
C ARG A 31 30.61 17.27 -5.75
N THR A 32 30.30 17.70 -6.97
CA THR A 32 31.15 18.65 -7.70
C THR A 32 31.18 20.03 -7.04
N GLU A 33 30.06 20.51 -6.51
CA GLU A 33 29.98 21.78 -5.77
C GLU A 33 30.88 21.78 -4.52
N ARG A 34 31.13 20.60 -3.94
CA ARG A 34 32.04 20.41 -2.79
C ARG A 34 33.47 20.09 -3.19
N GLY A 35 33.81 20.17 -4.48
CA GLY A 35 35.16 19.93 -4.99
C GLY A 35 35.67 18.50 -4.80
N LEU A 36 34.79 17.54 -4.56
CA LEU A 36 35.17 16.15 -4.30
C LEU A 36 35.28 15.35 -5.61
N SER A 37 36.33 14.55 -5.75
CA SER A 37 36.36 13.50 -6.78
C SER A 37 35.40 12.36 -6.41
N GLN A 38 34.96 11.55 -7.39
CA GLN A 38 34.12 10.37 -7.11
C GLN A 38 34.78 9.45 -6.07
N TRP A 39 36.10 9.26 -6.20
CA TRP A 39 36.87 8.44 -5.28
C TRP A 39 37.00 9.09 -3.89
N GLY A 40 37.24 10.41 -3.84
CA GLY A 40 37.33 11.17 -2.59
C GLY A 40 36.01 11.17 -1.80
N LEU A 41 34.87 11.27 -2.49
CA LEU A 41 33.57 11.08 -1.84
C LEU A 41 33.42 9.66 -1.30
N GLY A 42 33.76 8.64 -2.09
CA GLY A 42 33.68 7.24 -1.66
C GLY A 42 34.52 6.95 -0.41
N GLN A 43 35.71 7.55 -0.30
CA GLN A 43 36.53 7.46 0.90
C GLN A 43 35.91 8.17 2.10
N ARG A 44 35.41 9.39 1.90
CA ARG A 44 34.79 10.20 2.97
C ARG A 44 33.55 9.53 3.56
N CYS A 45 32.82 8.76 2.74
CA CYS A 45 31.68 7.95 3.14
C CYS A 45 32.08 6.61 3.80
N GLY A 46 33.37 6.27 3.89
CA GLY A 46 33.84 4.99 4.46
C GLY A 46 33.43 3.76 3.65
N LEU A 47 33.24 3.88 2.33
CA LEU A 47 32.78 2.76 1.51
C LEU A 47 33.90 1.72 1.35
N ALA A 48 33.58 0.44 1.51
CA ALA A 48 34.50 -0.66 1.23
C ALA A 48 35.06 -0.62 -0.21
N TYR A 49 34.29 -0.06 -1.15
CA TYR A 49 34.76 0.22 -2.51
C TYR A 49 34.41 1.67 -2.91
N PRO A 50 35.33 2.63 -2.74
CA PRO A 50 35.11 4.04 -3.04
C PRO A 50 34.69 4.34 -4.50
N GLY A 51 35.10 3.50 -5.44
CA GLY A 51 34.71 3.61 -6.86
C GLY A 51 33.22 3.38 -7.12
N SER A 52 32.44 2.92 -6.12
CA SER A 52 30.99 2.68 -6.27
C SER A 52 30.21 3.95 -6.62
N ILE A 53 30.71 5.13 -6.22
CA ILE A 53 30.10 6.44 -6.56
C ILE A 53 29.89 6.59 -8.07
N SER A 54 30.82 6.11 -8.89
CA SER A 54 30.69 6.13 -10.35
C SER A 54 29.47 5.35 -10.86
N ARG A 55 29.11 4.24 -10.22
CA ARG A 55 27.94 3.45 -10.62
C ARG A 55 26.65 4.21 -10.31
N TYR A 56 26.62 4.88 -9.17
CA TYR A 56 25.48 5.68 -8.72
C TYR A 56 25.26 6.89 -9.64
N GLU A 57 26.31 7.66 -9.93
CA GLU A 57 26.23 8.84 -10.81
C GLU A 57 25.95 8.53 -12.29
N ARG A 58 26.10 7.26 -12.70
CA ARG A 58 25.72 6.79 -14.04
C ARG A 58 24.33 6.16 -14.08
N GLY A 59 23.61 6.17 -12.95
CA GLY A 59 22.28 5.57 -12.82
C GLY A 59 22.28 4.05 -13.01
N ARG A 60 23.43 3.37 -12.96
CA ARG A 60 23.49 1.90 -13.10
C ARG A 60 22.94 1.18 -11.87
N GLN A 61 23.00 1.84 -10.72
CA GLN A 61 22.60 1.31 -9.43
C GLN A 61 22.25 2.48 -8.51
N ALA A 62 21.23 2.32 -7.67
CA ALA A 62 20.98 3.26 -6.56
C ALA A 62 21.77 2.81 -5.31
N PRO A 63 22.30 3.73 -4.50
CA PRO A 63 22.92 3.38 -3.23
C PRO A 63 21.90 2.73 -2.28
N GLY A 64 22.36 1.81 -1.42
CA GLY A 64 21.55 1.31 -0.30
C GLY A 64 21.32 2.40 0.75
N GLN A 65 20.40 2.16 1.70
CA GLN A 65 20.00 3.16 2.70
C GLN A 65 21.18 3.69 3.52
N ASP A 66 22.02 2.82 4.08
CA ASP A 66 23.17 3.23 4.91
C ASP A 66 24.21 4.02 4.09
N THR A 67 24.47 3.57 2.86
CA THR A 67 25.35 4.27 1.91
C THR A 67 24.81 5.64 1.55
N LEU A 68 23.49 5.76 1.34
CA LEU A 68 22.86 7.02 1.01
C LEU A 68 22.94 8.01 2.19
N VAL A 69 22.72 7.55 3.43
CA VAL A 69 22.90 8.37 4.63
C VAL A 69 24.35 8.84 4.75
N ALA A 70 25.33 7.96 4.53
CA ALA A 70 26.75 8.33 4.56
C ALA A 70 27.09 9.39 3.49
N ILE A 71 26.56 9.23 2.27
CA ILE A 71 26.70 10.22 1.18
C ILE A 71 26.07 11.55 1.57
N ALA A 72 24.85 11.53 2.10
CA ALA A 72 24.13 12.73 2.54
C ALA A 72 24.90 13.49 3.62
N CYS A 73 25.43 12.80 4.62
CA CYS A 73 26.27 13.41 5.66
C CYS A 73 27.59 13.95 5.08
N ALA A 74 28.28 13.18 4.23
CA ALA A 74 29.56 13.61 3.64
C ALA A 74 29.40 14.82 2.71
N LEU A 75 28.24 14.95 2.08
CA LEU A 75 27.87 16.04 1.20
C LEU A 75 27.00 17.08 1.91
N ASP A 76 26.80 17.08 3.22
CA ASP A 76 25.95 18.06 3.92
C ASP A 76 24.67 18.42 3.12
N THR A 77 23.97 17.39 2.66
CA THR A 77 22.83 17.50 1.74
C THR A 77 21.75 16.59 2.29
N PRO A 78 20.52 17.08 2.49
CA PRO A 78 19.48 16.26 3.10
C PRO A 78 19.11 15.12 2.14
N VAL A 79 18.78 13.95 2.71
CA VAL A 79 18.63 12.69 1.95
C VAL A 79 17.57 12.81 0.84
N ASP A 80 16.50 13.56 1.09
CA ASP A 80 15.41 13.85 0.17
C ASP A 80 15.85 14.61 -1.09
N ALA A 81 16.88 15.45 -1.00
CA ALA A 81 17.39 16.17 -2.15
C ALA A 81 17.98 15.24 -3.23
N PHE A 82 18.43 14.03 -2.86
CA PHE A 82 18.91 13.04 -3.82
C PHE A 82 17.80 12.29 -4.54
N PHE A 83 16.53 12.65 -4.31
CA PHE A 83 15.41 12.04 -5.01
C PHE A 83 14.71 13.06 -5.89
N ARG A 84 14.44 12.68 -7.14
CA ARG A 84 13.60 13.48 -8.04
C ARG A 84 12.22 12.85 -8.18
N ARG A 85 11.22 13.69 -8.43
CA ARG A 85 9.87 13.26 -8.77
C ARG A 85 9.84 12.87 -10.25
N VAL A 86 9.50 11.62 -10.56
CA VAL A 86 9.51 11.11 -11.95
C VAL A 86 8.19 10.48 -12.30
N ALA A 87 7.73 10.81 -13.52
CA ALA A 87 6.51 10.28 -14.08
C ALA A 87 6.61 8.76 -14.20
N LEU A 88 5.47 8.08 -14.20
CA LEU A 88 5.46 6.65 -14.53
C LEU A 88 6.09 6.46 -15.92
N PRO A 89 7.04 5.53 -16.05
CA PRO A 89 7.78 5.36 -17.30
C PRO A 89 6.87 4.82 -18.41
N ASP A 90 7.20 5.04 -19.68
CA ASP A 90 6.39 4.58 -20.83
C ASP A 90 6.10 3.07 -20.78
N ARG A 91 7.05 2.26 -20.30
CA ARG A 91 6.88 0.81 -20.11
C ARG A 91 5.78 0.43 -19.11
N PHE A 92 5.39 1.35 -18.22
CA PHE A 92 4.23 1.21 -17.36
C PHE A 92 2.96 1.43 -18.18
N TRP A 93 2.86 2.57 -18.86
CA TRP A 93 1.68 2.95 -19.65
C TRP A 93 1.39 2.01 -20.81
N ALA A 94 2.42 1.44 -21.42
CA ALA A 94 2.29 0.42 -22.46
C ALA A 94 1.55 -0.86 -21.98
N LYS A 95 1.37 -1.04 -20.67
CA LYS A 95 0.72 -2.18 -20.03
C LYS A 95 -0.63 -1.83 -19.40
N VAL A 96 -1.16 -0.64 -19.71
CA VAL A 96 -2.41 -0.13 -19.14
C VAL A 96 -3.43 0.05 -20.25
N ASP A 97 -4.48 -0.75 -20.20
CA ASP A 97 -5.66 -0.60 -21.04
C ASP A 97 -6.70 0.26 -20.33
N LYS A 98 -6.99 1.44 -20.89
CA LYS A 98 -7.99 2.38 -20.34
C LYS A 98 -9.34 2.31 -21.05
N THR A 99 -9.47 1.51 -22.12
CA THR A 99 -10.63 1.54 -23.02
C THR A 99 -11.56 0.35 -22.83
N SER A 100 -11.04 -0.81 -22.42
CA SER A 100 -11.85 -2.03 -22.36
C SER A 100 -12.81 -2.11 -21.18
N SER A 101 -12.69 -1.23 -20.18
CA SER A 101 -13.53 -1.26 -18.99
C SER A 101 -14.64 -0.21 -19.05
N PRO A 102 -15.93 -0.63 -19.08
CA PRO A 102 -17.05 0.32 -19.07
C PRO A 102 -17.19 1.06 -17.73
N SER A 103 -16.57 0.56 -16.66
CA SER A 103 -16.55 1.20 -15.34
C SER A 103 -15.40 2.19 -15.18
N GLY A 104 -14.62 2.48 -16.23
CA GLY A 104 -13.46 3.39 -16.17
C GLY A 104 -12.20 2.78 -15.51
N CYS A 105 -12.11 1.46 -15.37
CA CYS A 105 -10.90 0.84 -14.83
C CYS A 105 -9.74 0.96 -15.82
N TRP A 106 -8.54 1.19 -15.29
CA TRP A 106 -7.29 1.09 -16.04
C TRP A 106 -6.73 -0.32 -15.81
N LEU A 107 -7.01 -1.22 -16.73
CA LEU A 107 -6.70 -2.64 -16.60
C LEU A 107 -5.22 -2.90 -16.91
N TRP A 108 -4.53 -3.57 -16.00
CA TRP A 108 -3.18 -4.04 -16.23
C TRP A 108 -3.17 -5.25 -17.16
N THR A 109 -2.38 -5.20 -18.22
CA THR A 109 -2.30 -6.24 -19.25
C THR A 109 -1.05 -7.12 -19.17
N ALA A 110 -0.22 -6.93 -18.14
CA ALA A 110 1.00 -7.70 -17.91
C ALA A 110 0.88 -8.62 -16.68
N GLY A 111 2.03 -9.08 -16.17
CA GLY A 111 2.10 -10.04 -15.06
C GLY A 111 1.29 -9.63 -13.83
N THR A 112 0.65 -10.63 -13.23
CA THR A 112 -0.09 -10.54 -11.97
C THR A 112 0.44 -11.58 -10.99
N ASP A 113 0.27 -11.33 -9.70
CA ASP A 113 0.59 -12.30 -8.66
C ASP A 113 -0.41 -13.48 -8.65
N TRP A 114 -0.16 -14.46 -7.80
CA TRP A 114 -1.03 -15.63 -7.66
C TRP A 114 -2.46 -15.31 -7.19
N TRP A 115 -2.68 -14.11 -6.63
CA TRP A 115 -3.99 -13.63 -6.18
C TRP A 115 -4.68 -12.74 -7.23
N GLY A 116 -4.03 -12.46 -8.36
CA GLY A 116 -4.53 -11.65 -9.46
C GLY A 116 -4.28 -10.15 -9.32
N TYR A 117 -3.40 -9.72 -8.40
CA TYR A 117 -2.99 -8.32 -8.31
C TYR A 117 -1.94 -7.99 -9.35
N ALA A 118 -2.09 -6.84 -9.99
CA ALA A 118 -1.13 -6.34 -10.97
C ALA A 118 0.26 -6.12 -10.37
N GLU A 119 1.30 -6.59 -11.05
CA GLU A 119 2.70 -6.44 -10.65
C GLU A 119 3.52 -5.63 -11.65
N PHE A 120 4.41 -4.79 -11.13
CA PHE A 120 5.32 -3.97 -11.90
C PHE A 120 6.73 -3.99 -11.27
N SER A 121 7.73 -4.34 -12.08
CA SER A 121 9.13 -4.33 -11.65
C SER A 121 9.68 -2.90 -11.63
N VAL A 122 10.24 -2.50 -10.49
CA VAL A 122 10.88 -1.20 -10.24
C VAL A 122 12.26 -1.47 -9.66
N ASN A 123 13.33 -1.04 -10.34
CA ASN A 123 14.72 -1.27 -9.91
C ASN A 123 15.03 -2.74 -9.61
N GLY A 124 14.47 -3.66 -10.40
CA GLY A 124 14.64 -5.11 -10.23
C GLY A 124 13.76 -5.74 -9.15
N GLN A 125 12.94 -4.96 -8.43
CA GLN A 125 12.02 -5.47 -7.40
C GLN A 125 10.58 -5.47 -7.93
N SER A 126 9.86 -6.59 -7.78
CA SER A 126 8.42 -6.63 -8.06
C SER A 126 7.66 -5.83 -7.00
N ARG A 127 6.75 -4.96 -7.44
CA ARG A 127 5.86 -4.18 -6.59
C ARG A 127 4.45 -4.20 -7.17
N GLY A 128 3.43 -4.05 -6.33
CA GLY A 128 2.05 -3.94 -6.81
C GLY A 128 1.89 -2.73 -7.73
N ALA A 129 1.52 -2.96 -9.00
CA ALA A 129 1.43 -1.91 -10.02
C ALA A 129 0.42 -0.82 -9.62
N HIS A 130 -0.68 -1.19 -8.96
CA HIS A 130 -1.67 -0.25 -8.43
C HIS A 130 -1.08 0.65 -7.33
N ARG A 131 -0.20 0.13 -6.46
CA ARG A 131 0.50 0.94 -5.44
C ARG A 131 1.49 1.90 -6.08
N VAL A 132 2.19 1.43 -7.12
CA VAL A 132 3.13 2.27 -7.90
C VAL A 132 2.36 3.39 -8.59
N ALA A 133 1.23 3.08 -9.24
CA ALA A 133 0.37 4.08 -9.87
C ALA A 133 -0.18 5.11 -8.87
N TYR A 134 -0.70 4.65 -7.74
CA TYR A 134 -1.21 5.52 -6.69
C TYR A 134 -0.12 6.45 -6.15
N ALA A 135 1.05 5.88 -5.78
CA ALA A 135 2.19 6.64 -5.30
C ALA A 135 2.58 7.73 -6.30
N ALA A 136 2.70 7.36 -7.57
CA ALA A 136 3.17 8.27 -8.62
C ALA A 136 2.16 9.34 -9.02
N LEU A 137 0.86 9.07 -8.97
CA LEU A 137 -0.18 9.96 -9.52
C LEU A 137 -0.97 10.72 -8.45
N VAL A 138 -0.94 10.25 -7.20
CA VAL A 138 -1.65 10.87 -6.07
C VAL A 138 -0.66 11.27 -4.98
N GLY A 139 0.25 10.36 -4.62
CA GLY A 139 1.25 10.61 -3.59
C GLY A 139 1.50 9.39 -2.71
N PRO A 140 2.44 9.48 -1.76
CA PRO A 140 2.85 8.35 -0.93
C PRO A 140 1.66 7.77 -0.15
N ILE A 141 1.61 6.44 -0.08
CA ILE A 141 0.63 5.73 0.75
C ILE A 141 1.05 5.95 2.20
N PRO A 142 0.20 6.54 3.06
CA PRO A 142 0.56 6.77 4.46
C PRO A 142 0.91 5.48 5.21
N ASP A 143 1.81 5.60 6.18
CA ASP A 143 2.24 4.47 6.99
C ASP A 143 1.06 3.78 7.71
N GLY A 144 1.08 2.46 7.74
CA GLY A 144 0.01 1.64 8.33
C GLY A 144 -1.24 1.50 7.47
N LEU A 145 -1.30 2.15 6.30
CA LEU A 145 -2.41 2.00 5.35
C LEU A 145 -2.08 1.06 4.19
N THR A 146 -3.12 0.44 3.65
CA THR A 146 -3.09 -0.40 2.45
C THR A 146 -4.06 0.15 1.42
N ILE A 147 -3.79 -0.12 0.14
CA ILE A 147 -4.71 0.24 -0.94
C ILE A 147 -5.87 -0.74 -1.01
N ASP A 148 -7.10 -0.23 -0.99
CA ASP A 148 -8.35 -0.95 -1.32
C ASP A 148 -8.81 -0.57 -2.74
N HIS A 149 -9.24 -1.58 -3.49
CA HIS A 149 -9.84 -1.40 -4.82
C HIS A 149 -11.34 -1.18 -4.66
N LEU A 150 -11.79 0.06 -4.80
CA LEU A 150 -13.22 0.42 -4.76
C LEU A 150 -14.01 -0.30 -5.86
N CYS A 151 -13.38 -0.51 -7.02
CA CYS A 151 -13.93 -1.23 -8.16
C CYS A 151 -13.92 -2.76 -8.02
N ARG A 152 -13.27 -3.32 -6.98
CA ARG A 152 -13.09 -4.78 -6.76
C ARG A 152 -12.37 -5.53 -7.90
N VAL A 153 -11.72 -4.83 -8.82
CA VAL A 153 -10.87 -5.40 -9.87
C VAL A 153 -9.40 -5.35 -9.45
N ARG A 154 -8.82 -6.50 -9.09
CA ARG A 154 -7.46 -6.59 -8.49
C ARG A 154 -6.32 -6.09 -9.38
N HIS A 155 -6.49 -6.17 -10.70
CA HIS A 155 -5.51 -5.71 -11.68
C HIS A 155 -5.84 -4.30 -12.24
N CYS A 156 -6.78 -3.58 -11.63
CA CYS A 156 -6.99 -2.17 -11.94
C CYS A 156 -5.89 -1.31 -11.29
N VAL A 157 -5.32 -0.38 -12.06
CA VAL A 157 -4.28 0.57 -11.62
C VAL A 157 -4.75 2.03 -11.65
N ASN A 158 -6.04 2.29 -11.89
CA ASN A 158 -6.60 3.64 -11.91
C ASN A 158 -6.60 4.23 -10.49
N PRO A 159 -5.84 5.29 -10.19
CA PRO A 159 -5.80 5.87 -8.84
C PRO A 159 -7.15 6.36 -8.33
N GLY A 160 -8.05 6.79 -9.23
CA GLY A 160 -9.41 7.19 -8.87
C GLY A 160 -10.27 6.02 -8.33
N HIS A 161 -9.84 4.78 -8.52
CA HIS A 161 -10.49 3.58 -7.99
C HIS A 161 -9.78 2.98 -6.78
N LEU A 162 -8.78 3.69 -6.23
CA LEU A 162 -7.93 3.23 -5.14
C LEU A 162 -8.09 4.15 -3.93
N GLU A 163 -8.20 3.55 -2.74
CA GLU A 163 -8.28 4.29 -1.48
C GLU A 163 -7.29 3.72 -0.47
N PRO A 164 -6.41 4.54 0.13
CA PRO A 164 -5.62 4.13 1.29
C PRO A 164 -6.53 3.97 2.51
N VAL A 165 -6.60 2.76 3.04
CA VAL A 165 -7.42 2.41 4.19
C VAL A 165 -6.64 1.56 5.18
N SER A 166 -7.15 1.43 6.41
CA SER A 166 -6.58 0.46 7.34
C SER A 166 -6.79 -0.97 6.85
N ILE A 167 -5.91 -1.89 7.25
CA ILE A 167 -6.07 -3.33 6.96
C ILE A 167 -7.43 -3.86 7.44
N ARG A 168 -7.90 -3.38 8.60
CA ARG A 168 -9.20 -3.74 9.16
C ARG A 168 -10.33 -3.33 8.23
N GLU A 169 -10.31 -2.08 7.75
CA GLU A 169 -11.33 -1.56 6.84
C GLU A 169 -11.34 -2.34 5.52
N ASN A 170 -10.18 -2.54 4.90
CA ASN A 170 -10.05 -3.34 3.68
C ASN A 170 -10.63 -4.75 3.86
N THR A 171 -10.30 -5.40 5.00
CA THR A 171 -10.79 -6.74 5.33
C THR A 171 -12.31 -6.78 5.49
N LEU A 172 -12.90 -5.75 6.11
CA LEU A 172 -14.33 -5.66 6.37
C LEU A 172 -15.14 -5.35 5.10
N ARG A 173 -14.56 -4.60 4.16
CA ARG A 173 -15.17 -4.32 2.85
C ARG A 173 -15.05 -5.49 1.87
N GLY A 174 -14.05 -6.35 2.06
CA GLY A 174 -13.83 -7.52 1.22
C GLY A 174 -14.78 -8.69 1.50
N ASN A 175 -14.75 -9.70 0.63
CA ASN A 175 -15.49 -10.95 0.82
C ASN A 175 -14.71 -11.92 1.71
N THR A 176 -14.60 -11.61 3.00
CA THR A 176 -13.87 -12.43 3.99
C THR A 176 -14.82 -13.04 5.02
N ILE A 177 -14.41 -14.16 5.65
CA ILE A 177 -15.16 -14.74 6.79
C ILE A 177 -15.31 -13.72 7.92
N THR A 178 -14.30 -12.87 8.12
CA THR A 178 -14.33 -11.79 9.11
C THR A 178 -15.42 -10.76 8.79
N ALA A 179 -15.51 -10.28 7.55
CA ALA A 179 -16.57 -9.38 7.10
C ALA A 179 -17.95 -10.02 7.27
N ALA A 180 -18.11 -11.26 6.79
CA ALA A 180 -19.35 -12.01 6.93
C ALA A 180 -19.76 -12.19 8.40
N ASN A 181 -18.81 -12.43 9.30
CA ASN A 181 -19.07 -12.53 10.74
C ASN A 181 -19.42 -11.19 11.38
N ALA A 182 -18.78 -10.10 10.96
CA ALA A 182 -19.05 -8.76 11.46
C ALA A 182 -20.46 -8.27 11.08
N ALA A 183 -20.90 -8.59 9.86
CA ALA A 183 -22.21 -8.24 9.32
C ALA A 183 -23.37 -9.04 9.95
N LYS A 184 -23.10 -10.16 10.65
CA LYS A 184 -24.15 -10.94 11.31
C LYS A 184 -24.87 -10.10 12.35
N THR A 185 -26.19 -9.98 12.19
CA THR A 185 -27.10 -9.37 13.17
C THR A 185 -27.58 -10.38 14.21
N ARG A 186 -27.39 -11.68 13.97
CA ARG A 186 -27.84 -12.77 14.85
C ARG A 186 -26.77 -13.84 15.02
N CYS A 187 -26.75 -14.50 16.17
CA CYS A 187 -25.79 -15.57 16.42
C CYS A 187 -26.15 -16.82 15.60
N GLY A 188 -25.15 -17.46 14.99
CA GLY A 188 -25.38 -18.63 14.13
C GLY A 188 -25.85 -19.90 14.86
N ARG A 189 -25.76 -19.95 16.20
CA ARG A 189 -26.13 -21.14 16.99
C ARG A 189 -27.62 -21.22 17.29
N ARG A 190 -28.23 -20.12 17.72
CA ARG A 190 -29.64 -20.06 18.17
C ARG A 190 -30.41 -18.85 17.65
N GLY A 191 -29.79 -18.01 16.82
CA GLY A 191 -30.45 -16.85 16.25
C GLY A 191 -30.72 -15.72 17.24
N HIS A 192 -30.01 -15.63 18.38
CA HIS A 192 -30.14 -14.49 19.28
C HIS A 192 -29.58 -13.21 18.64
N PRO A 193 -30.20 -12.04 18.86
CA PRO A 193 -29.75 -10.77 18.27
C PRO A 193 -28.36 -10.36 18.81
N PHE A 194 -27.55 -9.73 17.96
CA PHE A 194 -26.33 -9.04 18.36
C PHE A 194 -26.62 -7.55 18.58
N ASP A 195 -27.32 -7.25 19.67
CA ASP A 195 -27.56 -5.89 20.19
C ASP A 195 -26.61 -5.56 21.35
N GLU A 196 -26.68 -4.36 21.92
CA GLU A 196 -25.83 -3.94 23.04
C GLU A 196 -26.01 -4.83 24.29
N ALA A 197 -27.24 -5.30 24.52
CA ALA A 197 -27.58 -6.10 25.70
C ALA A 197 -27.02 -7.53 25.63
N ASN A 198 -26.98 -8.13 24.44
CA ASN A 198 -26.62 -9.53 24.19
C ASN A 198 -25.25 -9.70 23.54
N THR A 199 -24.59 -8.62 23.13
CA THR A 199 -23.24 -8.64 22.56
C THR A 199 -22.18 -8.48 23.63
N ARG A 200 -21.16 -9.34 23.62
CA ARG A 200 -19.92 -9.13 24.38
C ARG A 200 -18.73 -9.27 23.45
N ILE A 201 -17.70 -8.47 23.69
CA ILE A 201 -16.43 -8.57 22.97
C ILE A 201 -15.49 -9.45 23.81
N GLY A 202 -14.92 -10.47 23.18
CA GLY A 202 -13.92 -11.33 23.79
C GLY A 202 -12.55 -10.67 23.85
N SER A 203 -11.60 -11.33 24.50
CA SER A 203 -10.23 -10.81 24.65
C SER A 203 -9.48 -10.69 23.32
N LYS A 204 -9.91 -11.39 22.28
CA LYS A 204 -9.33 -11.31 20.92
C LYS A 204 -10.15 -10.38 20.01
N GLY A 205 -11.07 -9.59 20.56
CA GLY A 205 -11.94 -8.69 19.80
C GLY A 205 -13.12 -9.39 19.11
N GLU A 206 -13.33 -10.67 19.35
CA GLU A 206 -14.41 -11.43 18.71
C GLU A 206 -15.76 -11.19 19.38
N ARG A 207 -16.82 -11.08 18.57
CA ARG A 207 -18.19 -10.95 19.07
C ARG A 207 -18.69 -12.28 19.60
N ARG A 208 -19.13 -12.33 20.86
CA ARG A 208 -19.82 -13.49 21.46
C ARG A 208 -21.24 -13.15 21.87
N CYS A 209 -22.11 -14.15 21.82
CA CYS A 209 -23.50 -14.03 22.25
C CYS A 209 -23.60 -14.34 23.75
N ARG A 210 -24.02 -13.35 24.54
CA ARG A 210 -24.17 -13.47 26.01
C ARG A 210 -25.21 -14.54 26.38
N ALA A 211 -26.35 -14.60 25.69
CA ALA A 211 -27.37 -15.62 25.91
C ALA A 211 -26.82 -17.04 25.73
N CYS A 212 -26.15 -17.32 24.60
CA CYS A 212 -25.53 -18.63 24.36
C CYS A 212 -24.45 -18.96 25.41
N ASP A 213 -23.61 -17.99 25.76
CA ASP A 213 -22.57 -18.19 26.77
C ASP A 213 -23.18 -18.49 28.16
N ASN A 214 -24.29 -17.83 28.52
CA ASN A 214 -25.00 -18.05 29.78
C ASN A 214 -25.63 -19.43 29.85
N GLU A 215 -26.24 -19.92 28.77
CA GLU A 215 -26.78 -21.28 28.68
C GLU A 215 -25.69 -22.33 28.91
N VAL A 216 -24.55 -22.20 28.22
CA VAL A 216 -23.41 -23.11 28.38
C VAL A 216 -22.87 -23.05 29.82
N ARG A 217 -22.78 -21.87 30.42
CA ARG A 217 -22.34 -21.71 31.82
C ARG A 217 -23.31 -22.38 32.80
N ARG A 218 -24.61 -22.19 32.64
CA ARG A 218 -25.66 -22.82 33.47
C ARG A 218 -25.59 -24.34 33.37
N ALA A 219 -25.46 -24.89 32.16
CA ALA A 219 -25.32 -26.33 31.93
C ALA A 219 -24.07 -26.90 32.61
N ARG A 220 -22.90 -26.24 32.47
CA ARG A 220 -21.66 -26.65 33.12
C ARG A 220 -21.76 -26.64 34.65
N LYS A 221 -22.40 -25.62 35.24
CA LYS A 221 -22.61 -25.54 36.70
C LYS A 221 -23.52 -26.66 37.19
N ALA A 222 -24.60 -26.96 36.45
CA ALA A 222 -25.50 -28.06 36.78
C ALA A 222 -24.79 -29.43 36.72
N ALA A 223 -23.97 -29.67 35.69
CA ALA A 223 -23.20 -30.91 35.57
C ALA A 223 -22.19 -31.08 36.72
N ARG A 224 -21.46 -30.03 37.11
CA ARG A 224 -20.54 -30.06 38.24
C ARG A 224 -21.23 -30.37 39.58
N ARG A 225 -22.43 -29.82 39.79
CA ARG A 225 -23.23 -30.11 40.99
C ARG A 225 -23.65 -31.58 41.04
N LYS A 226 -24.07 -32.15 39.92
CA LYS A 226 -24.43 -33.58 39.83
C LYS A 226 -23.25 -34.52 40.05
N ALA A 227 -22.04 -34.12 39.68
CA ALA A 227 -20.83 -34.92 39.88
C ALA A 227 -20.26 -34.82 41.31
N ALA A 228 -20.77 -33.90 42.12
CA ALA A 228 -20.36 -33.69 43.52
C ALA A 228 -21.36 -34.26 44.54
N VAL A 229 -22.40 -34.93 44.05
CA VAL A 229 -23.41 -35.70 44.80
C VAL A 229 -23.20 -37.17 44.47
#